data_AF-A0A353GM43-F1
#
_entry.id   AF-A0A353GM43-F1
#
_cell.length_a   1.000
_cell.length_b   1.000
_cell.length_c   1.000
_cell.angle_alpha   90.00
_cell.angle_beta   90.00
_cell.angle_gamma   90.00
#
_symmetry.space_group_name_H-M   'P 1'
#
loop_
_entity.id
_entity.type
_entity.pdbx_description
1 polymer ?
#
loop_
_entity_poly.entity_id
_entity_poly.type
_entity_poly.pdbx_seq_one_letter_code
_entity_poly.pdbx_strand_id
1 'polypeptide(L)' 'MSLYRTEFNRTIVRLKLIKDELLEKGFEETAQDLSQVLTLLNQTDSCYIQELAKHQSNSAGKIKSQPF' A
#
# COMPACT_ATOMS: atom_id res chain seq x y z
N MET A 1 5.77 -1.37 -13.23
CA MET A 1 4.79 -1.33 -12.11
C MET A 1 3.50 -1.97 -12.57
N SER A 2 2.87 -2.83 -11.77
CA SER A 2 1.55 -3.39 -12.13
C SER A 2 0.50 -2.27 -12.20
N LEU A 3 -0.50 -2.41 -13.08
CA LEU A 3 -1.61 -1.46 -13.22
C LEU A 3 -2.26 -1.14 -11.87
N TYR A 4 -2.44 -2.17 -11.04
CA TYR A 4 -2.98 -2.07 -9.68
C TYR A 4 -2.16 -1.11 -8.79
N ARG A 5 -0.83 -1.18 -8.86
CA ARG A 5 0.05 -0.33 -8.04
C ARG A 5 0.02 1.13 -8.49
N THR A 6 -0.13 1.37 -9.79
CA THR A 6 -0.31 2.71 -10.34
C THR A 6 -1.61 3.34 -9.85
N GLU A 7 -2.73 2.61 -9.93
CA GLU A 7 -4.04 3.12 -9.48
C GLU A 7 -4.10 3.30 -7.96
N PHE A 8 -3.47 2.40 -7.19
CA PHE A 8 -3.32 2.56 -5.74
C PHE A 8 -2.55 3.84 -5.40
N ASN A 9 -1.38 4.04 -6.00
CA ASN A 9 -0.58 5.25 -5.77
C ASN A 9 -1.31 6.53 -6.16
N ARG A 10 -2.02 6.52 -7.30
CA ARG A 10 -2.86 7.64 -7.73
C ARG A 10 -3.96 7.95 -6.71
N THR A 11 -4.58 6.93 -6.13
CA THR A 11 -5.59 7.08 -5.08
C THR A 11 -4.99 7.68 -3.81
N ILE A 12 -3.82 7.20 -3.36
CA ILE A 12 -3.11 7.76 -2.20
C ILE A 12 -2.81 9.25 -2.40
N VAL A 13 -2.34 9.65 -3.59
CA VAL A 13 -2.08 11.07 -3.89
C VAL A 13 -3.36 11.90 -3.82
N ARG A 14 -4.47 11.43 -4.41
CA ARG A 14 -5.75 12.13 -4.34
C ARG A 14 -6.26 12.30 -2.91
N LEU A 15 -6.15 11.26 -2.08
CA LEU A 15 -6.56 11.33 -0.68
C LEU A 15 -5.70 12.33 0.12
N LYS A 16 -4.41 12.46 -0.18
CA LYS A 16 -3.56 13.49 0.44
C LYS A 16 -4.02 14.90 0.08
N LEU A 17 -4.34 15.15 -1.19
CA LEU A 17 -4.87 16.45 -1.63
C LEU A 17 -6.20 16.79 -0.94
N ILE A 18 -7.10 15.81 -0.82
CA ILE A 18 -8.39 16.00 -0.12
C ILE A 18 -8.14 16.33 1.36
N LYS A 19 -7.19 15.65 2.00
CA LYS A 19 -6.82 15.94 3.40
C LYS A 19 -6.33 17.39 3.55
N ASP A 20 -5.49 17.85 2.64
CA ASP A 20 -4.98 19.22 2.67
C ASP A 20 -6.12 20.24 2.44
N GLU A 21 -7.04 19.96 1.52
CA GLU A 21 -8.25 20.76 1.30
C GLU A 21 -9.18 20.79 2.54
N LEU A 22 -9.31 19.67 3.27
CA LEU A 22 -10.08 19.62 4.52
C LEU A 22 -9.45 20.51 5.60
N LEU A 23 -8.11 20.52 5.71
CA LEU A 23 -7.40 21.41 6.63
C LEU A 23 -7.62 22.88 6.27
N GLU A 24 -7.50 23.23 4.98
CA GLU A 24 -7.75 24.60 4.50
C GLU A 24 -9.18 25.08 4.79
N LYS A 25 -10.15 24.16 4.78
CA LYS A 25 -11.56 24.45 5.08
C LYS A 25 -11.91 24.39 6.56
N GLY A 26 -10.96 24.07 7.45
CA GLY A 26 -11.16 23.99 8.90
C GLY A 26 -11.82 22.69 9.39
N PHE A 27 -11.86 21.65 8.57
CA PHE A 27 -12.33 20.31 8.97
C PHE A 27 -11.20 19.47 9.58
N GLU A 28 -10.65 19.94 10.71
CA GLU A 28 -9.46 19.34 11.33
C GLU A 28 -9.65 17.87 11.75
N GLU A 29 -10.78 17.55 12.38
CA GLU A 29 -11.09 16.18 12.84
C GLU A 29 -11.17 15.21 11.65
N THR A 30 -11.90 15.58 10.59
CA THR A 30 -12.01 14.75 9.38
C THR A 30 -10.68 14.60 8.66
N ALA A 31 -9.85 15.64 8.62
CA ALA A 31 -8.50 15.56 8.07
C ALA A 31 -7.59 14.62 8.91
N GLN A 32 -7.76 14.62 10.23
CA GLN A 32 -7.05 13.72 11.13
C GLN A 32 -7.46 12.26 10.92
N ASP A 33 -8.77 11.98 10.81
CA ASP A 33 -9.29 10.65 10.49
C ASP A 33 -8.75 10.16 9.14
N LEU A 34 -8.75 11.03 8.12
CA LEU A 34 -8.20 10.70 6.80
C LEU A 34 -6.69 10.43 6.87
N SER A 35 -5.95 11.08 7.76
CA SER A 35 -4.53 10.79 8.03
C SER A 35 -4.33 9.38 8.62
N GLN A 36 -5.21 8.95 9.53
CA GLN A 36 -5.20 7.60 10.09
C GLN A 36 -5.50 6.56 8.99
N VAL A 37 -6.50 6.81 8.15
CA VAL A 37 -6.85 5.94 7.01
C VAL A 37 -5.68 5.80 6.04
N LEU A 38 -5.03 6.92 5.68
CA LEU A 38 -3.83 6.90 4.83
C LEU A 38 -2.69 6.07 5.44
N THR A 39 -2.53 6.10 6.76
CA THR A 39 -1.54 5.28 7.46
C THR A 39 -1.87 3.79 7.32
N LEU A 40 -3.11 3.39 7.57
CA LEU A 40 -3.57 2.01 7.43
C LEU A 40 -3.45 1.49 5.99
N LEU A 41 -3.76 2.31 5.00
CA LEU A 41 -3.62 1.95 3.59
C LEU A 41 -2.14 1.68 3.21
N ASN A 42 -1.21 2.53 3.66
CA ASN A 42 0.22 2.34 3.39
C ASN A 42 0.79 1.12 4.12
N GLN A 43 0.33 0.84 5.35
CA GLN A 43 0.71 -0.36 6.09
C GLN A 43 0.19 -1.62 5.38
N THR A 44 -1.04 -1.58 4.88
CA THR A 44 -1.67 -2.68 4.14
C THR A 44 -0.91 -2.95 2.83
N ASP A 45 -0.56 -1.91 2.07
CA ASP A 45 0.25 -2.05 0.86
C ASP A 45 1.64 -2.63 1.17
N SER A 46 2.28 -2.17 2.25
CA SER A 46 3.57 -2.71 2.70
C SER A 46 3.49 -4.20 3.04
N CYS A 47 2.44 -4.60 3.77
CA CYS A 47 2.18 -6.01 4.10
C CYS A 47 1.95 -6.84 2.82
N TYR A 48 1.14 -6.35 1.89
CA TYR A 48 0.88 -7.03 0.62
C TYR A 48 2.16 -7.27 -0.19
N ILE A 49 3.03 -6.27 -0.31
CA ILE A 49 4.34 -6.42 -1.00
C ILE A 49 5.21 -7.46 -0.30
N GLN A 50 5.26 -7.43 1.03
CA GLN A 50 6.04 -8.39 1.80
C GLN A 50 5.56 -9.81 1.57
N GLU A 51 4.24 -10.04 1.59
CA GLU A 51 3.68 -11.37 1.31
C GLU A 51 3.95 -11.81 -0.13
N LEU A 52 3.80 -10.92 -1.12
CA LEU A 52 4.18 -11.23 -2.50
C LEU A 52 5.66 -11.64 -2.63
N ALA A 53 6.56 -10.92 -1.95
CA ALA A 53 7.99 -11.22 -1.96
C ALA A 53 8.31 -12.58 -1.31
N LYS A 54 7.65 -12.91 -0.18
CA LYS A 54 7.78 -14.21 0.50
C LYS A 54 7.28 -15.37 -0.37
N HIS A 55 6.19 -15.18 -1.11
CA HIS A 55 5.67 -16.21 -1.99
C HIS A 55 6.54 -16.45 -3.24
N GLN A 56 7.20 -15.40 -3.76
CA GLN A 56 8.17 -15.54 -4.85
C GLN A 56 9.46 -16.26 -4.43
N SER A 57 9.96 -16.03 -3.22
CA SER A 57 11.17 -16.73 -2.73
C SER A 57 10.91 -18.23 -2.44
N ASN A 58 9.72 -18.58 -1.96
CA ASN A 58 9.34 -19.98 -1.70
C ASN A 58 9.12 -20.83 -2.96
N SER A 59 8.81 -20.21 -4.09
CA SER A 59 8.63 -20.92 -5.37
C SER A 59 9.96 -21.18 -6.10
N ALA A 60 11.02 -20.40 -5.82
CA ALA A 60 12.36 -20.63 -6.35
C ALA A 60 13.15 -21.73 -5.60
N GLY A 61 12.76 -22.06 -4.37
CA GLY A 61 13.45 -23.07 -3.53
C GLY A 61 13.11 -24.53 -3.83
N LYS A 62 12.12 -24.82 -4.68
CA LYS A 62 11.63 -26.20 -4.91
C LYS A 62 12.28 -26.97 -6.08
N ILE A 63 13.31 -26.43 -6.73
CA ILE A 63 13.93 -27.05 -7.94
C ILE A 63 15.28 -27.75 -7.64
N LYS A 64 15.77 -27.79 -6.39
CA LYS A 64 17.06 -28.46 -6.08
C LYS A 64 16.97 -29.49 -4.95
N SER A 65 16.37 -30.65 -5.25
CA SER A 65 16.70 -31.90 -4.57
C SER A 65 16.01 -33.10 -5.22
N GLN A 66 16.57 -33.57 -6.34
CA GLN A 66 16.39 -34.96 -6.75
C GLN A 66 17.76 -35.50 -7.13
N PRO A 67 18.41 -36.30 -6.26
CA PRO A 67 19.61 -37.03 -6.66
C PRO A 67 19.19 -38.24 -7.51
N PHE A 68 19.83 -38.39 -8.66
CA PHE A 68 20.00 -39.69 -9.32
C PHE A 68 21.05 -40.50 -8.58
#